data_AF-A0A429G7K2-F1
#
_entry.id   AF-A0A429G7K2-F1
#
_cell.length_a   1.000
_cell.length_b   1.000
_cell.length_c   1.000
_cell.angle_alpha   90.00
_cell.angle_beta   90.00
_cell.angle_gamma   90.00
#
_symmetry.space_group_name_H-M   'P 1'
#
loop_
_entity.id
_entity.type
_entity.pdbx_description
1 polymer ?
#
loop_
_entity_poly.entity_id
_entity_poly.type
_entity_poly.pdbx_seq_one_letter_code
_entity_poly.pdbx_strand_id
1 'polypeptide(L)'
;MNVDLARWAARHEVIVLEGCDGVGTTTLATKLAQHHGFQLVHATRTPDGVDLAERYRTILAIPGRIILDRCFISELVYGPLLHGRSRLTFA
;
A
#
# COMPACT_ATOMS: atom_id res chain seq x y z
N MET A 1 -14.76 -10.92 -14.52
CA MET A 1 -14.33 -9.79 -13.66
C MET A 1 -15.54 -8.90 -13.45
N ASN A 2 -15.83 -8.48 -12.20
CA ASN A 2 -17.05 -7.73 -11.88
C ASN A 2 -16.99 -6.31 -12.49
N VAL A 3 -18.00 -5.95 -13.29
CA VAL A 3 -18.08 -4.64 -13.99
C VAL A 3 -18.04 -3.48 -12.99
N ASP A 4 -18.63 -3.66 -11.80
CA ASP A 4 -18.65 -2.65 -10.75
C ASP A 4 -17.25 -2.36 -10.20
N LEU A 5 -16.42 -3.40 -10.04
CA LEU A 5 -15.05 -3.26 -9.55
C LEU A 5 -14.17 -2.51 -10.56
N ALA A 6 -14.33 -2.80 -11.85
CA ALA A 6 -13.61 -2.11 -12.91
C ALA A 6 -13.98 -0.62 -12.96
N ARG A 7 -15.28 -0.31 -12.85
CA ARG A 7 -15.78 1.06 -12.82
C ARG A 7 -15.32 1.80 -11.56
N TRP A 8 -15.33 1.14 -10.41
CA TRP A 8 -14.80 1.69 -9.17
C TRP A 8 -13.31 1.99 -9.30
N ALA A 9 -12.52 1.02 -9.77
CA ALA A 9 -11.07 1.18 -9.91
C ALA A 9 -10.72 2.33 -10.85
N ALA A 10 -11.45 2.49 -11.97
CA ALA A 10 -11.26 3.57 -12.93
C ALA A 10 -11.43 5.00 -12.35
N ARG A 11 -12.08 5.15 -11.19
CA ARG A 11 -12.29 6.43 -10.51
C ARG A 11 -11.18 6.81 -9.54
N HIS A 12 -10.19 5.95 -9.34
CA HIS A 12 -9.14 6.12 -8.35
C HIS A 12 -7.76 6.05 -9.02
N GLU A 13 -6.92 7.03 -8.68
CA GLU A 13 -5.51 7.05 -9.07
C GLU A 13 -4.64 6.25 -8.10
N VAL A 14 -5.00 6.28 -6.81
CA VAL A 14 -4.31 5.55 -5.75
C VAL A 14 -5.29 4.56 -5.11
N ILE A 15 -4.91 3.30 -5.05
CA ILE A 15 -5.62 2.27 -4.28
C ILE A 15 -4.66 1.74 -3.22
N VAL A 16 -5.12 1.67 -1.97
CA VAL A 16 -4.39 1.03 -0.87
C VAL A 16 -5.15 -0.22 -0.47
N LEU A 17 -4.45 -1.35 -0.39
CA LEU A 17 -4.97 -2.61 0.15
C LEU A 17 -4.22 -2.92 1.44
N GLU A 18 -4.96 -2.94 2.55
CA GLU A 18 -4.46 -3.35 3.87
C GLU A 18 -5.20 -4.61 4.31
N GLY A 19 -4.52 -5.41 5.13
CA GLY A 19 -5.06 -6.63 5.69
C GLY A 19 -4.00 -7.41 6.44
N CYS A 20 -4.43 -8.35 7.28
CA CYS A 20 -3.50 -9.22 7.98
C CYS A 20 -2.72 -10.12 7.01
N ASP A 21 -1.57 -10.62 7.46
CA ASP A 21 -0.79 -11.59 6.71
C ASP A 21 -1.64 -12.81 6.33
N GLY A 22 -1.55 -13.25 5.07
CA GLY A 22 -2.24 -14.45 4.58
C GLY A 22 -3.69 -14.27 4.13
N VAL A 23 -4.28 -13.06 4.18
CA VAL A 23 -5.69 -12.85 3.76
C VAL A 23 -5.88 -12.67 2.25
N GLY A 24 -4.79 -12.69 1.46
CA GLY A 24 -4.85 -12.61 0.00
C GLY A 24 -4.81 -11.19 -0.60
N THR A 25 -4.41 -10.16 0.17
CA THR A 25 -4.25 -8.78 -0.32
C THR A 25 -3.31 -8.71 -1.52
N THR A 26 -2.15 -9.35 -1.46
CA THR A 26 -1.16 -9.40 -2.56
C THR A 26 -1.76 -10.00 -3.84
N THR A 27 -2.55 -11.06 -3.70
CA THR A 27 -3.25 -11.67 -4.83
C THR A 27 -4.28 -10.72 -5.45
N LEU A 28 -5.05 -10.01 -4.62
CA LEU A 28 -6.02 -9.02 -5.09
C LEU A 28 -5.31 -7.82 -5.76
N ALA A 29 -4.23 -7.32 -5.16
CA ALA A 29 -3.43 -6.22 -5.67
C ALA A 29 -2.87 -6.53 -7.06
N THR A 30 -2.32 -7.74 -7.22
CA THR A 30 -1.77 -8.23 -8.48
C THR A 30 -2.84 -8.30 -9.57
N LYS A 31 -4.03 -8.81 -9.25
CA LYS A 31 -5.16 -8.88 -10.21
C LYS A 31 -5.60 -7.47 -10.63
N LEU A 32 -5.73 -6.54 -9.69
CA LEU A 32 -6.10 -5.16 -10.00
C LEU A 32 -5.05 -4.47 -10.89
N ALA A 33 -3.76 -4.68 -10.61
CA ALA A 33 -2.67 -4.15 -11.43
C ALA A 33 -2.71 -4.69 -12.86
N GLN A 34 -2.79 -6.02 -13.01
CA GLN A 34 -2.80 -6.69 -14.32
C GLN A 34 -3.97 -6.26 -15.21
N HIS A 35 -5.12 -5.98 -14.63
CA HIS A 35 -6.35 -5.73 -15.39
C HIS A 35 -6.71 -4.25 -15.55
N HIS A 36 -6.14 -3.35 -14.74
CA HIS A 36 -6.57 -1.95 -14.72
C HIS A 36 -5.43 -0.93 -14.85
N GLY A 37 -4.23 -1.37 -15.26
CA GLY A 37 -3.13 -0.46 -15.59
C GLY A 37 -2.55 0.27 -14.38
N PHE A 38 -2.62 -0.35 -13.19
CA PHE A 38 -1.94 0.17 -12.01
C PHE A 38 -0.51 -0.36 -11.92
N GLN A 39 0.38 0.49 -11.44
CA GLN A 39 1.69 0.08 -10.96
C GLN A 39 1.55 -0.48 -9.54
N LEU A 40 1.99 -1.72 -9.33
CA LEU A 40 1.96 -2.37 -8.02
C LEU A 40 3.20 -2.00 -7.22
N VAL A 41 2.99 -1.40 -6.05
CA VAL A 41 4.02 -1.15 -5.04
C VAL A 41 3.72 -2.03 -3.83
N HIS A 42 4.61 -2.97 -3.54
CA HIS A 42 4.50 -3.84 -2.37
C HIS A 42 5.31 -3.24 -1.21
N ALA A 43 4.63 -2.81 -0.14
CA ALA A 43 5.27 -2.24 1.03
C ALA A 43 5.61 -3.34 2.05
N THR A 44 6.86 -3.79 2.03
CA THR A 44 7.42 -4.65 3.08
C THR A 44 7.93 -3.81 4.26
N ARG A 45 8.33 -4.50 5.35
CA ARG A 45 9.00 -3.84 6.47
C ARG A 45 10.19 -3.04 5.94
N THR A 46 10.08 -1.71 6.04
CA THR A 46 11.15 -0.81 5.63
C THR A 46 12.33 -0.94 6.61
N PRO A 47 13.58 -0.95 6.12
CA PRO A 47 14.77 -0.97 6.98
C PRO A 47 14.76 0.12 8.05
N ASP A 48 15.43 -0.14 9.17
CA ASP A 48 15.56 0.84 10.24
C ASP A 48 16.42 2.03 9.78
N GLY A 49 16.10 3.22 10.30
CA GLY A 49 16.77 4.48 9.93
C GLY A 49 16.21 5.17 8.68
N VAL A 50 15.27 4.54 7.96
CA VAL A 50 14.56 5.19 6.85
C VAL A 50 13.43 6.06 7.39
N ASP A 51 13.34 7.31 6.90
CA ASP A 51 12.18 8.17 7.12
C ASP A 51 10.96 7.58 6.39
N LEU A 52 10.03 7.02 7.16
CA LEU A 52 8.82 6.42 6.62
C LEU A 52 7.89 7.46 6.00
N ALA A 53 7.80 8.68 6.57
CA ALA A 53 6.96 9.72 6.02
C ALA A 53 7.46 10.11 4.63
N GLU A 54 8.77 10.34 4.49
CA GLU A 54 9.36 10.72 3.21
C GLU A 54 9.29 9.59 2.18
N ARG A 55 9.49 8.34 2.60
CA ARG A 55 9.32 7.17 1.74
C ARG A 55 7.92 7.12 1.14
N TYR A 56 6.88 7.27 1.96
CA TYR A 56 5.50 7.19 1.45
C TYR A 56 5.10 8.43 0.64
N ARG A 57 5.63 9.63 0.95
CA ARG A 57 5.49 10.80 0.06
C ARG A 57 6.09 10.54 -1.31
N THR A 58 7.30 9.99 -1.36
CA THR A 58 7.98 9.64 -2.61
C THR A 58 7.17 8.63 -3.43
N ILE A 59 6.60 7.60 -2.77
CA ILE A 59 5.76 6.61 -3.45
C ILE A 59 4.47 7.25 -4.00
N LEU A 60 3.83 8.13 -3.22
CA LEU A 60 2.62 8.83 -3.66
C LEU A 60 2.88 9.86 -4.77
N ALA A 61 4.13 10.29 -4.93
CA ALA A 61 4.56 11.17 -6.02
C ALA A 61 4.85 10.42 -7.34
N ILE A 62 4.79 9.08 -7.36
CA ILE A 62 4.96 8.30 -8.58
C ILE A 62 3.83 8.66 -9.56
N PRO A 63 4.15 9.07 -10.80
CA PRO A 63 3.13 9.46 -11.76
C PRO A 63 2.32 8.26 -12.25
N GLY A 64 1.04 8.50 -12.50
CA GLY A 64 0.11 7.49 -12.98
C GLY A 64 -0.66 6.81 -11.85
N ARG A 65 -1.25 5.66 -12.15
CA ARG A 65 -2.13 4.96 -11.23
C ARG A 65 -1.33 3.93 -10.45
N ILE A 66 -1.41 3.99 -9.12
CA ILE A 66 -0.67 3.11 -8.24
C ILE A 66 -1.60 2.28 -7.34
N ILE A 67 -1.19 1.04 -7.09
CA ILE A 67 -1.78 0.19 -6.07
C ILE A 67 -0.72 -0.17 -5.04
N LEU A 68 -1.04 0.13 -3.78
CA LEU A 68 -0.21 -0.13 -2.62
C LEU A 68 -0.71 -1.41 -1.96
N ASP A 69 0.05 -2.50 -2.09
CA ASP A 69 -0.14 -3.69 -1.27
C ASP A 69 0.61 -3.45 0.05
N ARG A 70 -0.17 -3.05 1.06
CA ARG A 70 0.23 -2.36 2.30
C ARG A 70 0.76 -0.95 2.10
N CYS A 71 0.66 -0.15 3.16
CA CYS A 71 1.21 1.19 3.26
C CYS A 71 1.64 1.52 4.70
N PHE A 72 1.78 2.81 5.01
CA PHE A 72 2.17 3.30 6.33
C PHE A 72 1.21 2.85 7.45
N ILE A 73 -0.05 2.53 7.14
CA ILE A 73 -1.03 2.05 8.13
C ILE A 73 -0.53 0.75 8.77
N SER A 74 0.12 -0.13 8.01
CA SER A 74 0.75 -1.33 8.56
C SER A 74 1.77 -1.00 9.67
N GLU A 75 2.50 0.12 9.61
CA GLU A 75 3.43 0.53 10.68
C GLU A 75 2.69 1.02 11.94
N LEU A 76 1.51 1.61 11.80
CA LEU A 76 0.69 2.03 12.95
C LEU A 76 0.16 0.84 13.75
N VAL A 77 -0.03 -0.31 13.09
CA VAL A 77 -0.51 -1.55 13.73
C VAL A 77 0.65 -2.44 14.15
N TYR A 78 1.49 -2.85 13.19
CA TYR A 78 2.55 -3.83 13.42
C TYR A 78 3.77 -3.24 14.11
N GLY A 79 4.04 -1.94 13.99
CA GLY A 79 5.13 -1.28 14.71
C GLY A 79 4.98 -1.44 16.23
N PRO A 80 3.89 -0.97 16.85
CA PRO A 80 3.64 -1.19 18.27
C PRO A 80 3.55 -2.68 18.64
N LEU A 81 2.84 -3.48 17.85
CA LEU A 81 2.56 -4.88 18.18
C LEU A 81 3.82 -5.77 18.15
N LEU A 82 4.70 -5.58 17.18
CA LEU A 82 5.86 -6.45 16.94
C LEU A 82 7.20 -5.80 17.36
N HIS A 83 7.24 -4.48 17.51
CA HIS A 83 8.48 -3.71 17.70
C HIS A 83 8.40 -2.67 18.82
N GLY A 84 7.30 -2.66 19.59
CA GLY A 84 7.13 -1.84 20.81
C GLY A 84 6.84 -0.36 20.56
N ARG A 85 6.94 0.14 19.34
CA ARG A 85 6.53 1.50 18.95
C ARG A 85 6.31 1.62 17.44
N SER A 86 5.52 2.61 17.03
CA SER A 86 5.50 3.04 15.64
C SER A 86 6.74 3.87 15.32
N ARG A 87 7.34 3.65 14.14
CA ARG A 87 8.43 4.48 13.60
C ARG A 87 7.94 5.66 12.77
N LEU A 88 6.63 5.77 12.52
CA LEU A 88 6.05 6.96 11.89
C LEU A 88 6.12 8.13 12.86
N THR A 89 6.85 9.16 12.45
CA THR A 89 6.93 10.44 13.15
C THR A 89 6.30 11.51 12.28
N PHE A 90 5.46 12.36 12.87
CA PHE A 90 5.09 13.61 12.23
C PHE A 90 6.26 14.58 12.41
N ALA A 91 6.85 15.01 11.30
CA ALA A 91 7.78 16.15 11.29
C ALA A 91 6.97 17.46 11.36
#